data_AF-A0AAE9ZC67-F1
#
_entry.id   AF-A0AAE9ZC67-F1
#
_cell.length_a   1.000
_cell.length_b   1.000
_cell.length_c   1.000
_cell.angle_alpha   90.00
_cell.angle_beta   90.00
_cell.angle_gamma   90.00
#
_symmetry.space_group_name_H-M   'P 1'
#
loop_
_entity.id
_entity.type
_entity.pdbx_description
1 polymer ?
#
loop_
_entity_poly.entity_id
_entity_poly.type
_entity_poly.pdbx_seq_one_letter_code
_entity_poly.pdbx_strand_id
1 'polypeptide(L)'
;MMNIVEIDAQQTELSEQIRQLKQHQKACQPILFRQLNHHWPAVKRWSPRYLADMLKPYKDFLAQSRLLPKGPSIVYRDIEVYPPRGIHEIIEDCIDADADKPGLHIAGYDMKGFRRLADTPQPEDDLPHGPLMESVAPADSYVILGRNTQCVGHYHAFRQAMLCQVQGQKHVRLYPPSQFSKLSPFKVYTAYYNRSKINFYHHNRDTFPNITGIDEASFPESSKAEYIDLVLNPGDAVFIPLHWAHITQGKDWNASVAFFWNSRINEWKLNKPAVLSLMHYLISFKKTRHMLYKLKKRLLVVNNHPGQ
;
A
#
# COMPACT_ATOMS: atom_id res chain seq x y z
N MET A 1 -22.07 10.41 -0.69
CA MET A 1 -20.68 10.17 -1.17
C MET A 1 -19.84 11.31 -0.64
N MET A 2 -18.70 11.02 0.00
CA MET A 2 -17.80 12.09 0.46
C MET A 2 -17.01 12.63 -0.74
N ASN A 3 -16.78 13.95 -0.76
CA ASN A 3 -15.97 14.58 -1.81
C ASN A 3 -14.50 14.61 -1.41
N ILE A 4 -13.62 14.56 -2.40
CA ILE A 4 -12.17 14.78 -2.25
C ILE A 4 -11.79 16.09 -2.94
N VAL A 5 -10.83 16.81 -2.36
CA VAL A 5 -10.20 17.93 -3.07
C VAL A 5 -9.36 17.36 -4.20
N GLU A 6 -9.62 17.83 -5.41
CA GLU A 6 -8.91 17.45 -6.62
C GLU A 6 -8.17 18.67 -7.18
N ILE A 7 -6.92 18.49 -7.57
CA ILE A 7 -6.13 19.51 -8.27
C ILE A 7 -5.50 18.93 -9.54
N ASP A 8 -5.51 19.70 -10.62
CA ASP A 8 -4.75 19.38 -11.82
C ASP A 8 -3.33 19.93 -11.68
N ALA A 9 -2.35 19.02 -11.58
CA ALA A 9 -0.95 19.39 -11.38
C ALA A 9 -0.29 20.03 -12.61
N GLN A 10 -0.89 19.94 -13.81
CA GLN A 10 -0.40 20.66 -14.98
C GLN A 10 -0.88 22.11 -15.00
N GLN A 11 -2.01 22.40 -14.35
CA GLN A 11 -2.64 23.73 -14.32
C GLN A 11 -2.41 24.49 -13.01
N THR A 12 -1.75 23.85 -12.04
CA THR A 12 -1.50 24.43 -10.72
C THR A 12 -0.01 24.66 -10.53
N GLU A 13 0.39 25.86 -10.13
CA GLU A 13 1.78 26.18 -9.81
C GLU A 13 2.35 25.24 -8.73
N LEU A 14 3.61 24.82 -8.89
CA LEU A 14 4.25 23.86 -7.97
C LEU A 14 4.21 24.32 -6.49
N SER A 15 4.40 25.62 -6.25
CA SER A 15 4.35 26.21 -4.91
C SER A 15 2.97 26.02 -4.26
N GLU A 16 1.91 26.15 -5.06
CA GLU A 16 0.53 25.95 -4.64
C GLU A 16 0.23 24.46 -4.40
N GLN A 17 0.72 23.56 -5.27
CA GLN A 17 0.59 22.12 -5.06
C GLN A 17 1.22 21.68 -3.72
N ILE A 18 2.44 22.17 -3.43
CA ILE A 18 3.13 21.90 -2.16
C ILE A 18 2.36 22.50 -0.97
N ARG A 19 1.81 23.71 -1.12
CA ARG A 19 1.01 24.36 -0.08
C ARG A 19 -0.24 23.55 0.25
N GLN A 20 -0.98 23.10 -0.77
CA GLN A 20 -2.17 22.26 -0.63
C GLN A 20 -1.83 20.92 0.04
N LEU A 21 -0.77 20.25 -0.39
CA LEU A 21 -0.32 19.00 0.24
C LEU A 21 -0.04 19.20 1.74
N LYS A 22 0.71 20.24 2.11
CA LYS A 22 1.02 20.56 3.52
C LYS A 22 -0.23 20.89 4.33
N GLN A 23 -1.20 21.59 3.74
CA GLN A 23 -2.48 21.88 4.38
C GLN A 23 -3.26 20.59 4.64
N HIS A 24 -3.32 19.69 3.66
CA HIS A 24 -3.99 18.39 3.77
C HIS A 24 -3.30 17.43 4.74
N GLN A 25 -1.97 17.43 4.79
CA GLN A 25 -1.18 16.72 5.81
C GLN A 25 -1.56 17.18 7.22
N LYS A 26 -1.58 18.50 7.48
CA LYS A 26 -1.97 19.06 8.79
C LYS A 26 -3.45 18.81 9.11
N ALA A 27 -4.32 18.82 8.12
CA ALA A 27 -5.74 18.54 8.28
C ALA A 27 -6.04 17.04 8.45
N CYS A 28 -5.08 16.16 8.11
CA CYS A 28 -5.27 14.72 8.00
C CYS A 28 -6.43 14.38 7.05
N GLN A 29 -6.40 14.98 5.85
CA GLN A 29 -7.40 14.81 4.79
C GLN A 29 -6.73 14.37 3.49
N PRO A 30 -7.33 13.46 2.72
CA PRO A 30 -6.79 13.06 1.42
C PRO A 30 -6.91 14.21 0.42
N ILE A 31 -6.06 14.17 -0.60
CA ILE A 31 -6.13 15.07 -1.77
C ILE A 31 -5.69 14.28 -3.01
N LEU A 32 -6.38 14.52 -4.12
CA LEU A 32 -6.11 13.91 -5.41
C LEU A 32 -5.40 14.90 -6.32
N PHE A 33 -4.26 14.49 -6.86
CA PHE A 33 -3.50 15.22 -7.87
C PHE A 33 -3.71 14.52 -9.22
N ARG A 34 -4.41 15.16 -10.15
CA ARG A 34 -4.45 14.71 -11.54
C ARG A 34 -3.16 15.07 -12.24
N GLN A 35 -2.71 14.15 -13.10
CA GLN A 35 -1.56 14.40 -13.98
C GLN A 35 -0.25 14.79 -13.27
N LEU A 36 -0.10 14.51 -11.97
CA LEU A 36 1.11 14.85 -11.20
C LEU A 36 2.37 14.27 -11.83
N ASN A 37 2.25 13.03 -12.29
CA ASN A 37 3.36 12.19 -12.73
C ASN A 37 3.34 11.94 -14.24
N HIS A 38 2.54 12.70 -15.00
CA HIS A 38 2.34 12.48 -16.44
C HIS A 38 3.66 12.49 -17.25
N HIS A 39 4.65 13.22 -16.76
CA HIS A 39 5.97 13.38 -17.37
C HIS A 39 6.94 12.24 -17.04
N TRP A 40 6.59 11.31 -16.14
CA TRP A 40 7.47 10.23 -15.72
C TRP A 40 7.70 9.26 -16.89
N PRO A 41 8.96 8.94 -17.26
CA PRO A 41 9.23 7.89 -18.24
C PRO A 41 8.51 6.58 -17.91
N ALA A 42 8.40 6.24 -16.62
CA ALA A 42 7.67 5.08 -16.15
C ALA A 42 6.23 5.00 -16.66
N VAL A 43 5.50 6.14 -16.69
CA VAL A 43 4.11 6.20 -17.18
C VAL A 43 4.02 5.77 -18.64
N LYS A 44 5.07 5.98 -19.43
CA LYS A 44 5.12 5.59 -20.84
C LYS A 44 5.73 4.21 -21.08
N ARG A 45 6.66 3.78 -20.21
CA ARG A 45 7.53 2.63 -20.46
C ARG A 45 7.13 1.36 -19.73
N TRP A 46 6.53 1.44 -18.53
CA TRP A 46 6.31 0.30 -17.61
C TRP A 46 5.22 -0.71 -18.05
N SER A 47 5.21 -1.10 -19.32
CA SER A 47 4.52 -2.29 -19.79
C SER A 47 5.10 -3.55 -19.11
N PRO A 48 4.32 -4.65 -19.00
CA PRO A 48 4.83 -5.88 -18.38
C PRO A 48 6.04 -6.42 -19.15
N ARG A 49 6.02 -6.35 -20.48
CA ARG A 49 7.14 -6.79 -21.33
C ARG A 49 8.42 -5.98 -21.07
N TYR A 50 8.31 -4.65 -21.04
CA TYR A 50 9.45 -3.78 -20.74
C TYR A 50 10.06 -4.06 -19.36
N LEU A 51 9.24 -4.17 -18.31
CA LEU A 51 9.76 -4.43 -16.96
C LEU A 51 10.33 -5.84 -16.82
N ALA A 52 9.71 -6.85 -17.44
CA ALA A 52 10.26 -8.21 -17.48
C ALA A 52 11.65 -8.21 -18.13
N ASP A 53 11.79 -7.62 -19.32
CA ASP A 53 13.06 -7.55 -20.05
C ASP A 53 14.13 -6.76 -19.27
N MET A 54 13.76 -5.62 -18.70
CA MET A 54 14.64 -4.80 -17.85
C MET A 54 15.12 -5.59 -16.62
N LEU A 55 14.24 -6.36 -15.99
CA LEU A 55 14.54 -7.03 -14.71
C LEU A 55 15.15 -8.42 -14.88
N LYS A 56 15.10 -8.99 -16.09
CA LYS A 56 15.64 -10.32 -16.43
C LYS A 56 17.11 -10.53 -16.06
N PRO A 57 18.02 -9.54 -16.19
CA PRO A 57 19.40 -9.70 -15.75
C PRO A 57 19.56 -9.89 -14.23
N TYR A 58 18.59 -9.43 -13.42
CA TYR A 58 18.66 -9.44 -11.96
C TYR A 58 17.93 -10.65 -11.37
N LYS A 59 18.49 -11.84 -11.56
CA LYS A 59 17.89 -13.11 -11.11
C LYS A 59 17.68 -13.20 -9.59
N ASP A 60 18.48 -12.48 -8.81
CA ASP A 60 18.40 -12.44 -7.35
C ASP A 60 17.29 -11.49 -6.83
N PHE A 61 16.64 -10.74 -7.71
CA PHE A 61 15.52 -9.88 -7.31
C PHE A 61 14.26 -10.74 -7.14
N LEU A 62 14.12 -11.29 -5.94
CA LEU A 62 13.00 -12.16 -5.59
C LEU A 62 11.81 -11.34 -5.07
N ALA A 63 10.62 -11.65 -5.57
CA ALA A 63 9.37 -11.10 -5.08
C ALA A 63 8.39 -12.22 -4.73
N GLN A 64 7.46 -11.92 -3.82
CA GLN A 64 6.33 -12.79 -3.52
C GLN A 64 5.06 -12.17 -4.10
N SER A 65 4.26 -13.00 -4.77
CA SER A 65 2.90 -12.65 -5.16
C SER A 65 1.90 -13.25 -4.16
N ARG A 66 0.73 -12.64 -4.07
CA ARG A 66 -0.35 -13.11 -3.21
C ARG A 66 -1.73 -13.01 -3.85
N LEU A 67 -2.62 -13.89 -3.42
CA LEU A 67 -4.03 -13.90 -3.80
C LEU A 67 -4.90 -13.89 -2.54
N LEU A 68 -5.90 -13.00 -2.51
CA LEU A 68 -6.84 -12.93 -1.37
C LEU A 68 -7.79 -14.14 -1.37
N PRO A 69 -8.32 -14.57 -0.22
CA PRO A 69 -9.34 -15.61 -0.19
C PRO A 69 -10.62 -15.20 -0.94
N LYS A 70 -11.44 -16.17 -1.37
CA LYS A 70 -12.73 -15.91 -2.06
C LYS A 70 -13.87 -15.60 -1.11
N GLY A 71 -13.83 -16.09 0.14
CA GLY A 71 -14.90 -15.90 1.12
C GLY A 71 -15.12 -14.43 1.51
N PRO A 72 -16.25 -14.11 2.17
CA PRO A 72 -16.62 -12.73 2.50
C PRO A 72 -15.69 -12.10 3.55
N SER A 73 -14.96 -12.92 4.31
CA SER A 73 -14.06 -12.49 5.38
C SER A 73 -12.60 -12.78 5.04
N ILE A 74 -11.71 -11.85 5.40
CA ILE A 74 -10.27 -12.01 5.35
C ILE A 74 -9.81 -12.77 6.60
N VAL A 75 -9.35 -14.00 6.38
CA VAL A 75 -8.57 -14.77 7.34
C VAL A 75 -7.14 -14.82 6.80
N TYR A 76 -6.19 -14.25 7.53
CA TYR A 76 -4.82 -14.06 7.04
C TYR A 76 -4.09 -15.36 6.68
N ARG A 77 -4.47 -16.47 7.30
CA ARG A 77 -3.94 -17.81 6.99
C ARG A 77 -4.39 -18.31 5.61
N ASP A 78 -5.52 -17.80 5.13
CA ASP A 78 -6.16 -18.22 3.89
C ASP A 78 -5.79 -17.27 2.73
N ILE A 79 -4.91 -16.29 2.98
CA ILE A 79 -4.26 -15.54 1.91
C ILE A 79 -3.20 -16.46 1.32
N GLU A 80 -3.39 -16.81 0.04
CA GLU A 80 -2.44 -17.61 -0.70
C GLU A 80 -1.21 -16.76 -0.98
N VAL A 81 -0.05 -17.22 -0.50
CA VAL A 81 1.24 -16.57 -0.71
C VAL A 81 2.12 -17.55 -1.47
N TYR A 82 2.48 -17.17 -2.69
CA TYR A 82 3.34 -17.99 -3.53
C TYR A 82 4.80 -17.88 -3.06
N PRO A 83 5.60 -18.94 -3.20
CA PRO A 83 7.04 -18.89 -2.90
C PRO A 83 7.73 -17.73 -3.63
N PRO A 84 8.75 -17.10 -3.01
CA PRO A 84 9.54 -16.09 -3.71
C PRO A 84 10.14 -16.64 -5.00
N ARG A 85 10.00 -15.89 -6.09
CA ARG A 85 10.65 -16.18 -7.37
C ARG A 85 11.11 -14.89 -8.03
N GLY A 86 11.80 -14.99 -9.17
CA GLY A 86 12.33 -13.81 -9.85
C GLY A 86 11.21 -12.82 -10.17
N ILE A 87 11.38 -11.54 -9.82
CA ILE A 87 10.35 -10.52 -10.08
C ILE A 87 10.01 -10.42 -11.56
N HIS A 88 10.99 -10.60 -12.44
CA HIS A 88 10.78 -10.65 -13.89
C HIS A 88 9.86 -11.82 -14.28
N GLU A 89 10.05 -13.01 -13.72
CA GLU A 89 9.20 -14.19 -14.00
C GLU A 89 7.75 -13.96 -13.54
N ILE A 90 7.56 -13.20 -12.46
CA ILE A 90 6.23 -12.78 -11.97
C ILE A 90 5.56 -11.81 -12.95
N ILE A 91 6.33 -10.91 -13.54
CA ILE A 91 5.84 -9.94 -14.50
C ILE A 91 5.59 -10.60 -15.87
N GLU A 92 6.41 -11.58 -16.26
CA GLU A 92 6.21 -12.37 -17.50
C GLU A 92 4.85 -13.07 -17.52
N ASP A 93 4.40 -13.62 -16.38
CA ASP A 93 3.06 -14.22 -16.23
C ASP A 93 1.91 -13.22 -16.44
N CYS A 94 2.19 -11.90 -16.45
CA CYS A 94 1.21 -10.85 -16.70
C CYS A 94 1.16 -10.41 -18.18
N ILE A 95 2.08 -10.87 -19.03
CA ILE A 95 2.12 -10.54 -20.46
C ILE A 95 1.03 -11.33 -21.19
N ASP A 96 0.19 -10.61 -21.96
CA ASP A 96 -0.85 -11.20 -22.84
C ASP A 96 -1.72 -12.25 -22.14
N ALA A 97 -2.00 -12.02 -20.86
CA ALA A 97 -2.67 -12.99 -20.01
C ALA A 97 -4.16 -13.14 -20.33
N ASP A 98 -4.62 -14.39 -20.38
CA ASP A 98 -6.04 -14.71 -20.48
C ASP A 98 -6.84 -14.16 -19.29
N ALA A 99 -8.08 -13.76 -19.55
CA ALA A 99 -8.97 -13.15 -18.56
C ALA A 99 -9.37 -14.11 -17.41
N ASP A 100 -9.27 -15.41 -17.61
CA ASP A 100 -9.60 -16.45 -16.62
C ASP A 100 -8.44 -16.74 -15.65
N LYS A 101 -7.24 -16.21 -15.91
CA LYS A 101 -6.08 -16.41 -15.04
C LYS A 101 -6.29 -15.71 -13.70
N PRO A 102 -5.88 -16.36 -12.59
CA PRO A 102 -6.02 -15.77 -11.26
C PRO A 102 -5.22 -14.47 -11.14
N GLY A 103 -5.65 -13.61 -10.23
CA GLY A 103 -4.92 -12.39 -9.90
C GLY A 103 -3.52 -12.70 -9.37
N LEU A 104 -2.59 -11.81 -9.70
CA LEU A 104 -1.20 -11.85 -9.28
C LEU A 104 -0.87 -10.48 -8.71
N HIS A 105 -0.47 -10.43 -7.45
CA HIS A 105 -0.22 -9.15 -6.78
C HIS A 105 1.12 -9.16 -6.04
N ILE A 106 2.10 -8.42 -6.57
CA ILE A 106 3.29 -8.00 -5.82
C ILE A 106 2.92 -6.73 -5.08
N ALA A 107 2.70 -6.85 -3.78
CA ALA A 107 2.05 -5.80 -3.03
C ALA A 107 2.99 -4.80 -2.33
N GLY A 108 4.19 -4.67 -2.88
CA GLY A 108 5.26 -3.84 -2.35
C GLY A 108 6.60 -4.52 -2.57
N TYR A 109 7.34 -4.06 -3.58
CA TYR A 109 8.76 -4.32 -3.74
C TYR A 109 9.53 -3.03 -3.42
N ASP A 110 10.46 -3.08 -2.47
CA ASP A 110 11.23 -1.89 -2.06
C ASP A 110 12.11 -1.43 -3.22
N MET A 111 11.94 -0.18 -3.65
CA MET A 111 12.72 0.40 -4.73
C MET A 111 14.22 0.41 -4.43
N LYS A 112 14.63 0.54 -3.16
CA LYS A 112 16.04 0.46 -2.77
C LYS A 112 16.67 -0.88 -3.13
N GLY A 113 15.86 -1.93 -3.28
CA GLY A 113 16.31 -3.25 -3.71
C GLY A 113 16.84 -3.27 -5.14
N PHE A 114 16.45 -2.32 -6.00
CA PHE A 114 16.95 -2.25 -7.38
C PHE A 114 18.40 -1.73 -7.46
N ARG A 115 18.90 -1.01 -6.44
CA ARG A 115 20.23 -0.38 -6.41
C ARG A 115 21.35 -1.38 -6.25
N ARG A 116 22.03 -1.75 -7.34
CA ARG A 116 23.25 -2.58 -7.25
C ARG A 116 24.35 -2.29 -8.27
N LEU A 117 24.08 -1.59 -9.37
CA LEU A 117 25.08 -1.37 -10.43
C LEU A 117 24.87 0.02 -11.06
N ALA A 118 25.91 0.85 -11.07
CA ALA A 118 25.87 2.23 -11.60
C ALA A 118 25.68 2.29 -13.14
N ASP A 119 25.87 1.16 -13.84
CA ASP A 119 25.96 1.12 -15.31
C ASP A 119 24.81 0.36 -16.00
N THR A 120 23.76 -0.04 -15.25
CA THR A 120 22.63 -0.78 -15.80
C THR A 120 21.31 -0.06 -15.53
N PRO A 121 20.42 0.11 -16.54
CA PRO A 121 19.12 0.75 -16.34
C PRO A 121 18.28 0.04 -15.27
N GLN A 122 17.75 0.81 -14.33
CA GLN A 122 16.92 0.35 -13.23
C GLN A 122 15.52 0.95 -13.31
N PRO A 123 14.50 0.32 -12.71
CA PRO A 123 13.17 0.93 -12.63
C PRO A 123 13.17 2.31 -11.97
N GLU A 124 14.07 2.57 -11.01
CA GLU A 124 14.18 3.90 -10.38
C GLU A 124 14.60 5.01 -11.34
N ASP A 125 15.33 4.69 -12.41
CA ASP A 125 15.78 5.67 -13.41
C ASP A 125 14.59 6.23 -14.22
N ASP A 126 13.48 5.48 -14.30
CA ASP A 126 12.26 5.90 -14.97
C ASP A 126 11.33 6.74 -14.08
N LEU A 127 11.65 6.89 -12.79
CA LEU A 127 10.90 7.69 -11.82
C LEU A 127 11.62 9.03 -11.61
N PRO A 128 11.08 10.16 -12.08
CA PRO A 128 11.70 11.43 -11.79
C PRO A 128 11.49 11.80 -10.32
N HIS A 129 12.53 12.36 -9.72
CA HIS A 129 12.44 13.07 -8.45
C HIS A 129 11.78 14.43 -8.70
N GLY A 130 10.44 14.47 -8.64
CA GLY A 130 9.69 15.71 -8.80
C GLY A 130 9.78 16.58 -7.53
N PRO A 131 9.86 17.91 -7.63
CA PRO A 131 10.02 18.79 -6.47
C PRO A 131 8.94 18.62 -5.39
N LEU A 132 7.71 18.23 -5.78
CA LEU A 132 6.64 17.92 -4.83
C LEU A 132 6.95 16.64 -4.02
N MET A 133 7.46 15.59 -4.67
CA MET A 133 7.91 14.36 -3.98
C MET A 133 9.13 14.65 -3.10
N GLU A 134 10.08 15.46 -3.57
CA GLU A 134 11.23 15.89 -2.77
C GLU A 134 10.80 16.69 -1.53
N SER A 135 9.75 17.51 -1.65
CA SER A 135 9.25 18.32 -0.53
C SER A 135 8.73 17.51 0.66
N VAL A 136 8.36 16.24 0.45
CA VAL A 136 7.93 15.32 1.50
C VAL A 136 9.03 14.40 2.00
N ALA A 137 10.20 14.40 1.34
CA ALA A 137 11.37 13.59 1.68
C ALA A 137 11.01 12.13 2.02
N PRO A 138 10.54 11.33 1.03
CA PRO A 138 10.05 9.99 1.29
C PRO A 138 11.14 9.13 1.92
N ALA A 139 10.80 8.46 3.02
CA ALA A 139 11.72 7.57 3.71
C ALA A 139 11.87 6.23 2.96
N ASP A 140 10.77 5.74 2.37
CA ASP A 140 10.75 4.53 1.55
C ASP A 140 9.82 4.72 0.35
N SER A 141 10.07 3.94 -0.70
CA SER A 141 9.19 3.83 -1.86
C SER A 141 9.04 2.37 -2.28
N TYR A 142 7.83 1.98 -2.66
CA TYR A 142 7.51 0.61 -3.02
C TYR A 142 6.77 0.56 -4.35
N VAL A 143 7.13 -0.40 -5.21
CA VAL A 143 6.33 -0.73 -6.39
C VAL A 143 5.25 -1.72 -6.01
N ILE A 144 4.03 -1.44 -6.46
CA ILE A 144 2.87 -2.31 -6.32
C ILE A 144 2.42 -2.64 -7.74
N LEU A 145 2.59 -3.89 -8.17
CA LEU A 145 2.30 -4.29 -9.54
C LEU A 145 1.72 -5.70 -9.65
N GLY A 146 1.15 -6.00 -10.82
CA GLY A 146 0.70 -7.33 -11.21
C GLY A 146 -0.59 -7.28 -12.02
N ARG A 147 -1.29 -8.42 -12.06
CA ARG A 147 -2.57 -8.59 -12.76
C ARG A 147 -3.72 -8.69 -11.76
N ASN A 148 -4.83 -7.99 -11.97
CA ASN A 148 -6.02 -8.07 -11.12
C ASN A 148 -5.69 -7.88 -9.62
N THR A 149 -4.85 -6.88 -9.32
CA THR A 149 -4.28 -6.65 -7.98
C THR A 149 -5.35 -6.22 -6.97
N GLN A 150 -5.31 -6.79 -5.76
CA GLN A 150 -6.27 -6.51 -4.68
C GLN A 150 -5.55 -6.39 -3.34
N CYS A 151 -5.78 -5.32 -2.58
CA CYS A 151 -5.21 -5.16 -1.25
C CYS A 151 -6.23 -5.51 -0.14
N VAL A 152 -5.74 -5.99 1.00
CA VAL A 152 -6.56 -6.08 2.23
C VAL A 152 -6.79 -4.66 2.74
N GLY A 153 -8.03 -4.30 3.06
CA GLY A 153 -8.36 -2.98 3.60
C GLY A 153 -7.60 -2.68 4.89
N HIS A 154 -6.87 -1.58 4.93
CA HIS A 154 -6.03 -1.21 6.07
C HIS A 154 -5.73 0.28 6.16
N TYR A 155 -5.21 0.73 7.29
CA TYR A 155 -4.68 2.09 7.46
C TYR A 155 -3.20 2.07 7.85
N HIS A 156 -2.49 3.16 7.57
CA HIS A 156 -1.12 3.37 8.02
C HIS A 156 -1.09 3.99 9.42
N ALA A 157 -0.39 3.35 10.36
CA ALA A 157 -0.40 3.73 11.77
C ALA A 157 0.42 4.99 12.10
N PHE A 158 1.58 5.12 11.45
CA PHE A 158 2.57 6.17 11.73
C PHE A 158 3.07 6.89 10.48
N ARG A 159 2.66 6.41 9.31
CA ARG A 159 3.18 6.87 8.02
C ARG A 159 2.10 7.51 7.19
N GLN A 160 2.52 8.51 6.46
CA GLN A 160 1.80 9.14 5.37
C GLN A 160 2.14 8.40 4.07
N ALA A 161 1.24 8.41 3.09
CA ALA A 161 1.50 7.80 1.79
C ALA A 161 1.08 8.71 0.63
N MET A 162 1.89 8.75 -0.43
CA MET A 162 1.48 9.19 -1.76
C MET A 162 1.44 7.97 -2.67
N LEU A 163 0.27 7.62 -3.18
CA LEU A 163 0.11 6.55 -4.15
C LEU A 163 0.05 7.14 -5.55
N CYS A 164 1.07 6.90 -6.35
CA CYS A 164 1.22 7.37 -7.72
C CYS A 164 0.87 6.25 -8.70
N GLN A 165 -0.10 6.48 -9.58
CA GLN A 165 -0.50 5.49 -10.58
C GLN A 165 0.38 5.62 -11.83
N VAL A 166 1.00 4.52 -12.25
CA VAL A 166 1.95 4.51 -13.35
C VAL A 166 1.35 3.88 -14.60
N GLN A 167 0.74 2.69 -14.47
CA GLN A 167 0.18 1.93 -15.59
C GLN A 167 -1.13 1.26 -15.20
N GLY A 168 -2.08 1.20 -16.14
CA GLY A 168 -3.46 0.77 -15.87
C GLY A 168 -4.23 1.72 -14.93
N GLN A 169 -5.49 1.42 -14.69
CA GLN A 169 -6.36 2.18 -13.78
C GLN A 169 -6.45 1.54 -12.39
N LYS A 170 -6.40 2.35 -11.34
CA LYS A 170 -6.52 1.88 -9.95
C LYS A 170 -7.73 2.49 -9.28
N HIS A 171 -8.68 1.65 -8.89
CA HIS A 171 -9.77 2.04 -8.01
C HIS A 171 -9.24 2.13 -6.58
N VAL A 172 -9.53 3.23 -5.90
CA VAL A 172 -9.17 3.47 -4.51
C VAL A 172 -10.43 3.88 -3.75
N ARG A 173 -10.78 3.08 -2.74
CA ARG A 173 -11.80 3.44 -1.75
C ARG A 173 -11.12 3.90 -0.46
N LEU A 174 -11.45 5.09 0.00
CA LEU A 174 -10.91 5.72 1.21
C LEU A 174 -12.01 5.88 2.26
N TYR A 175 -11.74 5.40 3.47
CA TYR A 175 -12.59 5.57 4.65
C TYR A 175 -11.89 6.50 5.65
N PRO A 176 -12.56 7.57 6.13
CA PRO A 176 -11.99 8.38 7.19
C PRO A 176 -11.83 7.57 8.48
N PRO A 177 -10.92 8.00 9.38
CA PRO A 177 -10.62 7.28 10.62
C PRO A 177 -11.85 6.97 11.49
N SER A 178 -12.89 7.82 11.44
CA SER A 178 -14.16 7.65 12.15
C SER A 178 -14.97 6.44 11.68
N GLN A 179 -14.78 5.98 10.45
CA GLN A 179 -15.56 4.90 9.85
C GLN A 179 -14.90 3.53 10.04
N PHE A 180 -13.63 3.48 10.45
CA PHE A 180 -12.88 2.22 10.55
C PHE A 180 -13.51 1.19 11.49
N SER A 181 -14.23 1.61 12.54
CA SER A 181 -14.95 0.68 13.42
C SER A 181 -16.08 -0.09 12.72
N LYS A 182 -16.65 0.45 11.65
CA LYS A 182 -17.69 -0.18 10.83
C LYS A 182 -17.11 -1.22 9.86
N LEU A 183 -15.78 -1.25 9.70
CA LEU A 183 -15.07 -2.14 8.78
C LEU A 183 -14.60 -3.44 9.45
N SER A 184 -15.27 -3.89 10.52
CA SER A 184 -14.94 -5.12 11.26
C SER A 184 -13.43 -5.30 11.51
N PRO A 185 -12.78 -4.40 12.27
CA PRO A 185 -11.34 -4.43 12.45
C PRO A 185 -10.86 -5.65 13.24
N PHE A 186 -9.59 -6.03 13.04
CA PHE A 186 -8.93 -6.99 13.92
C PHE A 186 -8.72 -6.40 15.32
N LYS A 187 -8.57 -7.29 16.31
CA LYS A 187 -8.40 -6.89 17.71
C LYS A 187 -7.03 -6.21 17.93
N VAL A 188 -6.99 -5.22 18.84
CA VAL A 188 -5.81 -4.36 19.09
C VAL A 188 -4.52 -5.10 19.45
N TYR A 189 -4.62 -6.27 20.08
CA TYR A 189 -3.46 -7.06 20.50
C TYR A 189 -2.86 -7.94 19.38
N THR A 190 -3.49 -7.93 18.21
CA THR A 190 -3.03 -8.67 17.03
C THR A 190 -2.15 -7.79 16.15
N ALA A 191 -1.19 -8.39 15.43
CA ALA A 191 -0.36 -7.69 14.46
C ALA A 191 -1.16 -7.08 13.29
N TYR A 192 -2.45 -7.42 13.16
CA TYR A 192 -3.34 -6.98 12.10
C TYR A 192 -4.33 -5.90 12.54
N TYR A 193 -4.17 -5.31 13.72
CA TYR A 193 -5.12 -4.35 14.32
C TYR A 193 -5.53 -3.19 13.39
N ASN A 194 -4.64 -2.80 12.48
CA ASN A 194 -4.85 -1.73 11.52
C ASN A 194 -5.49 -2.19 10.20
N ARG A 195 -6.02 -3.42 10.17
CA ARG A 195 -6.66 -4.05 9.01
C ARG A 195 -8.12 -4.39 9.29
N SER A 196 -8.89 -4.44 8.20
CA SER A 196 -10.27 -4.89 8.17
C SER A 196 -10.32 -6.41 7.93
N LYS A 197 -11.32 -7.06 8.53
CA LYS A 197 -11.67 -8.46 8.21
C LYS A 197 -12.58 -8.57 6.99
N ILE A 198 -13.08 -7.48 6.45
CA ILE A 198 -13.99 -7.53 5.30
C ILE A 198 -13.18 -7.87 4.06
N ASN A 199 -13.63 -8.85 3.28
CA ASN A 199 -13.20 -8.99 1.90
C ASN A 199 -14.01 -8.03 1.03
N PHE A 200 -13.35 -6.98 0.56
CA PHE A 200 -14.01 -5.94 -0.22
C PHE A 200 -14.31 -6.36 -1.66
N TYR A 201 -13.89 -7.55 -2.11
CA TYR A 201 -13.99 -8.00 -3.50
C TYR A 201 -14.82 -9.28 -3.65
N HIS A 202 -15.57 -9.68 -2.62
CA HIS A 202 -16.30 -10.96 -2.61
C HIS A 202 -17.30 -11.06 -3.76
N HIS A 203 -18.13 -10.03 -3.96
CA HIS A 203 -19.15 -9.98 -5.03
C HIS A 203 -18.67 -9.29 -6.32
N ASN A 204 -17.48 -8.69 -6.31
CA ASN A 204 -17.00 -7.83 -7.40
C ASN A 204 -15.48 -7.98 -7.56
N ARG A 205 -15.06 -9.20 -7.94
CA ARG A 205 -13.65 -9.54 -8.03
C ARG A 205 -13.04 -9.24 -9.40
N ASP A 206 -13.83 -9.54 -10.43
CA ASP A 206 -13.45 -9.49 -11.84
C ASP A 206 -14.11 -8.29 -12.57
N THR A 207 -14.77 -7.44 -11.78
CA THR A 207 -15.47 -6.24 -12.21
C THR A 207 -14.72 -5.02 -11.68
N PHE A 208 -14.72 -3.94 -12.47
CA PHE A 208 -13.97 -2.72 -12.17
C PHE A 208 -14.80 -1.50 -12.59
N PRO A 209 -14.91 -0.46 -11.76
CA PRO A 209 -14.38 -0.35 -10.40
C PRO A 209 -15.13 -1.23 -9.38
N ASN A 210 -14.47 -1.59 -8.28
CA ASN A 210 -15.09 -2.32 -7.16
C ASN A 210 -16.03 -1.42 -6.34
N ILE A 211 -17.30 -1.37 -6.76
CA ILE A 211 -18.33 -0.57 -6.08
C ILE A 211 -19.15 -1.42 -5.10
N THR A 212 -19.40 -2.68 -5.44
CA THR A 212 -20.39 -3.58 -4.79
C THR A 212 -19.78 -4.84 -4.19
N GLY A 213 -18.46 -4.89 -3.98
CA GLY A 213 -17.78 -6.14 -3.63
C GLY A 213 -17.93 -6.61 -2.18
N ILE A 214 -18.48 -5.80 -1.27
CA ILE A 214 -18.67 -6.16 0.14
C ILE A 214 -19.90 -7.05 0.29
N ASP A 215 -19.78 -8.13 1.05
CA ASP A 215 -20.92 -8.91 1.50
C ASP A 215 -21.60 -8.27 2.72
N GLU A 216 -22.59 -7.41 2.47
CA GLU A 216 -23.30 -6.68 3.52
C GLU A 216 -24.11 -7.60 4.45
N ALA A 217 -24.51 -8.79 3.99
CA ALA A 217 -25.18 -9.79 4.83
C ALA A 217 -24.25 -10.27 5.96
N SER A 218 -22.98 -10.54 5.65
CA SER A 218 -21.96 -10.91 6.65
C SER A 218 -21.44 -9.69 7.45
N PHE A 219 -21.50 -8.49 6.90
CA PHE A 219 -20.97 -7.26 7.50
C PHE A 219 -21.95 -6.09 7.44
N PRO A 220 -23.10 -6.16 8.14
CA PRO A 220 -24.18 -5.17 7.99
C PRO A 220 -23.76 -3.75 8.37
N GLU A 221 -22.83 -3.57 9.32
CA GLU A 221 -22.33 -2.24 9.69
C GLU A 221 -21.55 -1.52 8.57
N SER A 222 -21.02 -2.27 7.60
CA SER A 222 -20.26 -1.71 6.49
C SER A 222 -21.14 -0.88 5.54
N SER A 223 -22.42 -1.22 5.42
CA SER A 223 -23.42 -0.44 4.64
C SER A 223 -23.60 0.99 5.17
N LYS A 224 -23.30 1.20 6.45
CA LYS A 224 -23.41 2.50 7.13
C LYS A 224 -22.11 3.31 7.06
N ALA A 225 -21.05 2.76 6.48
CA ALA A 225 -19.74 3.40 6.43
C ALA A 225 -19.67 4.36 5.25
N GLU A 226 -19.32 5.62 5.53
CA GLU A 226 -19.09 6.62 4.49
C GLU A 226 -17.68 6.49 3.92
N TYR A 227 -17.54 6.70 2.62
CA TYR A 227 -16.27 6.62 1.92
C TYR A 227 -16.19 7.59 0.75
N ILE A 228 -14.97 7.74 0.25
CA ILE A 228 -14.62 8.37 -1.02
C ILE A 228 -14.19 7.25 -1.96
N ASP A 229 -14.79 7.18 -3.15
CA ASP A 229 -14.30 6.34 -4.25
C ASP A 229 -13.68 7.22 -5.32
N LEU A 230 -12.54 6.77 -5.85
CA LEU A 230 -11.88 7.42 -6.97
C LEU A 230 -11.17 6.39 -7.86
N VAL A 231 -10.98 6.76 -9.12
CA VAL A 231 -10.17 6.01 -10.08
C VAL A 231 -8.96 6.87 -10.44
N LEU A 232 -7.78 6.32 -10.21
CA LEU A 232 -6.51 6.89 -10.64
C LEU A 232 -6.20 6.40 -12.05
N ASN A 233 -5.95 7.35 -12.96
CA ASN A 233 -5.40 7.07 -14.28
C ASN A 233 -3.86 7.12 -14.23
N PRO A 234 -3.15 6.56 -15.23
CA PRO A 234 -1.72 6.77 -15.39
C PRO A 234 -1.35 8.27 -15.30
N GLY A 235 -0.43 8.60 -14.39
CA GLY A 235 -0.03 9.98 -14.10
C GLY A 235 -0.73 10.62 -12.89
N ASP A 236 -1.86 10.09 -12.43
CA ASP A 236 -2.54 10.59 -11.23
C ASP A 236 -1.84 10.14 -9.93
N ALA A 237 -2.03 10.88 -8.85
CA ALA A 237 -1.57 10.51 -7.53
C ALA A 237 -2.57 10.89 -6.43
N VAL A 238 -2.67 10.08 -5.39
CA VAL A 238 -3.49 10.39 -4.21
C VAL A 238 -2.65 10.39 -2.95
N PHE A 239 -2.78 11.48 -2.19
CA PHE A 239 -2.28 11.53 -0.83
C PHE A 239 -3.25 10.79 0.10
N ILE A 240 -2.75 9.75 0.76
CA ILE A 240 -3.48 8.97 1.76
C ILE A 240 -2.90 9.30 3.13
N PRO A 241 -3.65 10.02 3.98
CA PRO A 241 -3.16 10.40 5.29
C PRO A 241 -3.02 9.18 6.21
N LEU A 242 -2.19 9.32 7.25
CA LEU A 242 -2.19 8.39 8.37
C LEU A 242 -3.63 8.14 8.87
N HIS A 243 -3.89 6.93 9.35
CA HIS A 243 -5.18 6.51 9.94
C HIS A 243 -6.37 6.41 8.97
N TRP A 244 -6.25 6.86 7.73
CA TRP A 244 -7.26 6.61 6.70
C TRP A 244 -7.19 5.16 6.22
N ALA A 245 -8.32 4.47 6.32
CA ALA A 245 -8.43 3.12 5.78
C ALA A 245 -8.55 3.21 4.26
N HIS A 246 -7.83 2.38 3.53
CA HIS A 246 -7.83 2.38 2.08
C HIS A 246 -7.86 0.97 1.52
N ILE A 247 -8.59 0.82 0.41
CA ILE A 247 -8.79 -0.41 -0.34
C ILE A 247 -8.44 -0.08 -1.78
N THR A 248 -7.60 -0.90 -2.42
CA THR A 248 -7.14 -0.66 -3.79
C THR A 248 -7.33 -1.88 -4.67
N GLN A 249 -7.92 -1.65 -5.84
CA GLN A 249 -8.09 -2.65 -6.89
C GLN A 249 -7.44 -2.14 -8.17
N GLY A 250 -6.68 -2.99 -8.85
CA GLY A 250 -6.29 -2.79 -10.24
C GLY A 250 -6.86 -3.94 -11.06
N LYS A 251 -7.39 -3.65 -12.26
CA LYS A 251 -7.81 -4.66 -13.23
C LYS A 251 -6.73 -4.80 -14.30
N ASP A 252 -6.58 -6.01 -14.86
CA ASP A 252 -5.58 -6.35 -15.86
C ASP A 252 -4.18 -5.99 -15.34
N TRP A 253 -3.23 -5.68 -16.24
CA TRP A 253 -1.93 -5.16 -15.83
C TRP A 253 -2.08 -3.80 -15.14
N ASN A 254 -1.53 -3.71 -13.93
CA ASN A 254 -1.52 -2.47 -13.17
C ASN A 254 -0.19 -2.29 -12.43
N ALA A 255 0.35 -1.07 -12.45
CA ALA A 255 1.52 -0.69 -11.67
C ALA A 255 1.33 0.68 -11.01
N SER A 256 1.71 0.76 -9.74
CA SER A 256 1.75 1.99 -8.95
C SER A 256 3.04 2.07 -8.15
N VAL A 257 3.45 3.29 -7.82
CA VAL A 257 4.54 3.53 -6.87
C VAL A 257 3.96 4.22 -5.64
N ALA A 258 4.23 3.67 -4.46
CA ALA A 258 3.80 4.23 -3.20
C ALA A 258 5.01 4.82 -2.45
N PHE A 259 4.98 6.12 -2.19
CA PHE A 259 5.99 6.84 -1.41
C PHE A 259 5.49 7.03 0.02
N PHE A 260 6.35 6.75 0.99
CA PHE A 260 5.97 6.81 2.39
C PHE A 260 6.95 7.64 3.22
N TRP A 261 6.42 8.50 4.08
CA TRP A 261 7.21 9.27 5.06
C TRP A 261 6.57 9.19 6.44
N ASN A 262 7.37 9.48 7.46
CA ASN A 262 6.89 9.49 8.84
C ASN A 262 6.00 10.72 9.07
N SER A 263 4.85 10.49 9.70
CA SER A 263 3.98 11.57 10.15
C SER A 263 4.63 12.37 11.28
N ARG A 264 4.27 13.64 11.39
CA ARG A 264 4.66 14.49 12.53
C ARG A 264 3.57 14.44 13.59
N ILE A 265 3.94 14.58 14.86
CA ILE A 265 2.99 14.52 15.99
C ILE A 265 1.84 15.53 15.82
N ASN A 266 2.11 16.73 15.29
CA ASN A 266 1.10 17.76 15.07
C ASN A 266 0.14 17.49 13.88
N GLU A 267 0.39 16.46 13.08
CA GLU A 267 -0.51 16.00 12.01
C GLU A 267 -1.54 14.98 12.55
N TRP A 268 -1.32 14.43 13.75
CA TRP A 268 -2.20 13.44 14.34
C TRP A 268 -3.51 14.08 14.79
N LYS A 269 -4.61 13.38 14.54
CA LYS A 269 -5.94 13.73 15.07
C LYS A 269 -6.31 12.74 16.16
N LEU A 270 -7.02 13.22 17.18
CA LEU A 270 -7.56 12.35 18.20
C LEU A 270 -8.72 11.54 17.61
N ASN A 271 -8.44 10.30 17.23
CA ASN A 271 -9.41 9.36 16.68
C ASN A 271 -9.08 7.94 17.16
N LYS A 272 -10.03 7.01 16.96
CA LYS A 272 -9.87 5.63 17.42
C LYS A 272 -8.66 4.93 16.78
N PRO A 273 -8.42 4.98 15.46
CA PRO A 273 -7.18 4.46 14.86
C PRO A 273 -5.89 5.01 15.51
N ALA A 274 -5.82 6.30 15.83
CA ALA A 274 -4.66 6.92 16.49
C ALA A 274 -4.41 6.31 17.88
N VAL A 275 -5.46 6.19 18.69
CA VAL A 275 -5.39 5.55 20.02
C VAL A 275 -4.94 4.09 19.88
N LEU A 276 -5.52 3.34 18.94
CA LEU A 276 -5.15 1.95 18.70
C LEU A 276 -3.69 1.81 18.26
N SER A 277 -3.18 2.71 17.43
CA SER A 277 -1.78 2.74 17.01
C SER A 277 -0.83 2.97 18.19
N LEU A 278 -1.14 3.91 19.08
CA LEU A 278 -0.35 4.15 20.29
C LEU A 278 -0.42 2.95 21.26
N MET A 279 -1.61 2.39 21.49
CA MET A 279 -1.79 1.22 22.35
C MET A 279 -0.98 0.02 21.82
N HIS A 280 -1.08 -0.27 20.53
CA HIS A 280 -0.33 -1.38 19.93
C HIS A 280 1.18 -1.14 20.01
N TYR A 281 1.66 0.09 19.80
CA TYR A 281 3.08 0.45 19.97
C TYR A 281 3.57 0.10 21.38
N LEU A 282 2.82 0.50 22.41
CA LEU A 282 3.15 0.20 23.81
C LEU A 282 3.14 -1.31 24.12
N ILE A 283 2.13 -2.03 23.63
CA ILE A 283 2.04 -3.49 23.79
C ILE A 283 3.25 -4.17 23.15
N SER A 284 3.62 -3.76 21.94
CA SER A 284 4.74 -4.35 21.19
C SER A 284 6.07 -4.05 21.88
N PHE A 285 6.27 -2.82 22.34
CA PHE A 285 7.47 -2.43 23.07
C PHE A 285 7.67 -3.27 24.35
N LYS A 286 6.59 -3.50 25.12
CA LYS A 286 6.63 -4.38 26.29
C LYS A 286 7.00 -5.83 25.92
N LYS A 287 6.44 -6.37 24.85
CA LYS A 287 6.78 -7.73 24.35
C LYS A 287 8.25 -7.84 23.96
N THR A 288 8.79 -6.86 23.24
CA THR A 288 10.21 -6.84 22.84
C THR A 288 11.13 -6.79 24.06
N ARG A 289 10.85 -5.91 25.04
CA ARG A 289 11.63 -5.87 26.29
C ARG A 289 11.58 -7.17 27.07
N HIS A 290 10.42 -7.82 27.13
CA HIS A 290 10.28 -9.12 27.80
C HIS A 290 11.07 -10.23 27.08
N MET A 291 11.06 -10.23 25.75
CA MET A 291 11.86 -11.17 24.95
C MET A 291 13.35 -10.97 25.18
N LEU A 292 13.84 -9.72 25.12
CA LEU A 292 15.23 -9.36 25.38
C LEU A 292 15.65 -9.74 26.80
N TYR A 293 14.77 -9.54 27.79
CA TYR A 293 15.01 -9.98 29.16
C TYR A 293 15.16 -11.51 29.27
N LYS A 294 14.28 -12.29 28.61
CA LYS A 294 14.39 -13.76 28.58
C LYS A 294 15.67 -14.24 27.87
N LEU A 295 16.05 -13.61 26.76
CA LEU A 295 17.30 -13.89 26.04
C LEU A 295 18.51 -13.62 26.94
N LYS A 296 18.55 -12.46 27.61
CA LYS A 296 19.63 -12.10 28.55
C LYS A 296 19.71 -13.09 29.71
N LYS A 297 18.57 -13.52 30.28
CA LYS A 297 18.53 -14.54 31.35
C LYS A 297 19.04 -15.90 30.86
N ARG A 298 18.70 -16.33 29.64
CA ARG A 298 19.22 -17.58 29.05
C ARG A 298 20.73 -17.52 28.80
N LEU A 299 21.24 -16.40 28.27
CA LEU A 299 22.68 -16.20 28.07
C LEU A 299 23.46 -16.20 29.39
N LEU A 300 22.89 -15.63 30.45
CA LEU A 300 23.48 -15.67 31.81
C LEU A 300 23.48 -17.08 32.42
N VAL A 301 22.49 -17.91 32.11
CA VAL A 301 22.46 -19.32 32.56
C VAL A 301 23.45 -20.19 31.79
N VAL A 302 23.64 -19.95 30.48
CA VAL A 302 24.64 -20.65 29.66
C VAL A 302 26.08 -20.30 30.08
N ASN A 303 26.33 -19.05 30.48
CA ASN A 303 27.65 -18.62 30.96
C ASN A 303 27.97 -19.04 32.41
N ASN A 304 27.00 -19.58 33.16
CA ASN A 304 27.19 -20.07 34.53
C ASN A 304 27.40 -21.60 34.62
N HIS A 305 27.53 -22.29 33.49
CA HIS A 305 28.01 -23.68 33.43
C HIS A 305 29.25 -23.82 32.52
N PRO A 306 30.44 -23.36 32.95
CA PRO A 306 31.68 -23.82 32.37
C PRO A 306 32.04 -25.18 32.99
N GLY A 307 31.87 -26.26 32.22
CA GLY A 307 32.49 -27.57 32.50
C GLY A 307 31.86 -28.42 33.61
N GLN A 308 31.03 -29.38 33.20
CA GLN A 308 31.16 -30.77 33.64
C GLN A 308 31.51 -31.61 32.41
#